data_AF-A0A352WUD7-F1
#
_entry.id   AF-A0A352WUD7-F1
#
_cell.length_a   1.000
_cell.length_b   1.000
_cell.length_c   1.000
_cell.angle_alpha   90.00
_cell.angle_beta   90.00
_cell.angle_gamma   90.00
#
_symmetry.space_group_name_H-M   'P 1'
#
loop_
_entity.id
_entity.type
_entity.pdbx_description
1 polymer ?
#
loop_
_entity_poly.entity_id
_entity_poly.type
_entity_poly.pdbx_seq_one_letter_code
_entity_poly.pdbx_strand_id
1 'polypeptide(L)'
;MYASKELKSRQLPPLLSPEKTTLTPAEWADLRKYFLNQLSEHMYGFTPPASREVRAELVDHGIKRFCAGKVIHRNYKLYFDTPKGEYSFPFALVLPKKVQAPPVIMHIAFRNFPDWYIPIEEITDQGFGIAVINYNDISE
;
A
#
# COMPACT_ATOMS: atom_id res chain seq x y z
N MET A 1 -11.07 -29.53 -18.23
CA MET A 1 -11.14 -30.74 -17.37
C MET A 1 -9.85 -31.00 -16.56
N TYR A 2 -8.65 -30.68 -17.08
CA TYR A 2 -7.37 -30.90 -16.39
C TYR A 2 -7.13 -30.01 -15.16
N ALA A 3 -7.48 -28.71 -15.21
CA ALA A 3 -7.27 -27.77 -14.11
C ALA A 3 -7.93 -28.20 -12.77
N SER A 4 -9.06 -28.91 -12.81
CA SER A 4 -9.76 -29.38 -11.62
C SER A 4 -9.07 -30.57 -10.93
N LYS A 5 -8.38 -31.45 -11.67
CA LYS A 5 -7.62 -32.56 -11.09
C LYS A 5 -6.35 -32.07 -10.40
N GLU A 6 -5.64 -31.11 -11.01
CA GLU A 6 -4.43 -30.52 -10.41
C GLU A 6 -4.73 -29.71 -9.14
N LEU A 7 -5.86 -28.98 -9.10
CA LEU A 7 -6.26 -28.26 -7.89
C LEU A 7 -6.53 -29.22 -6.73
N LYS A 8 -7.16 -30.36 -6.99
CA LYS A 8 -7.40 -31.40 -5.96
C LYS A 8 -6.08 -32.02 -5.46
N SER A 9 -5.09 -32.20 -6.33
CA SER A 9 -3.79 -32.78 -5.92
C SER A 9 -2.94 -31.82 -5.09
N ARG A 10 -3.16 -30.51 -5.17
CA ARG A 10 -2.42 -29.49 -4.39
C ARG A 10 -2.82 -29.44 -2.91
N GLN A 11 -3.91 -30.10 -2.51
CA GLN A 11 -4.39 -30.19 -1.11
C GLN A 11 -4.32 -28.84 -0.39
N LEU A 12 -4.93 -27.80 -1.00
CA LEU A 12 -4.89 -26.45 -0.45
C LEU A 12 -5.37 -26.45 1.02
N PRO A 13 -4.63 -25.80 1.94
CA PRO A 13 -5.07 -25.66 3.31
C PRO A 13 -6.47 -25.04 3.35
N PRO A 14 -7.43 -25.66 4.07
CA PRO A 14 -8.77 -25.13 4.13
C PRO A 14 -8.79 -23.83 4.94
N LEU A 15 -9.48 -22.80 4.43
CA LEU A 15 -9.61 -21.54 5.16
C LEU A 15 -10.42 -21.70 6.44
N LEU A 16 -11.45 -22.55 6.39
CA LEU A 16 -12.34 -22.90 7.50
C LEU A 16 -12.33 -24.41 7.68
N SER A 17 -12.49 -24.90 8.92
CA SER A 17 -12.56 -26.35 9.14
C SER A 17 -13.87 -26.92 8.58
N PRO A 18 -13.89 -28.19 8.12
CA PRO A 18 -15.11 -28.84 7.63
C PRO A 18 -16.27 -28.83 8.63
N GLU A 19 -15.95 -28.84 9.92
CA GLU A 19 -16.90 -28.86 11.04
C GLU A 19 -17.44 -27.46 11.38
N LYS A 20 -16.78 -26.40 10.90
CA LYS A 20 -17.12 -25.02 11.22
C LYS A 20 -17.04 -24.13 9.98
N THR A 21 -18.13 -24.10 9.24
CA THR A 21 -18.26 -23.34 7.98
C THR A 21 -18.59 -21.86 8.16
N THR A 22 -18.82 -21.39 9.39
CA THR A 22 -19.11 -19.99 9.72
C THR A 22 -18.36 -19.57 10.98
N LEU A 23 -17.82 -18.35 10.97
CA LEU A 23 -17.11 -17.76 12.11
C LEU A 23 -17.82 -16.50 12.57
N THR A 24 -17.80 -16.28 13.88
CA THR A 24 -18.06 -14.96 14.47
C THR A 24 -16.88 -14.01 14.21
N PRO A 25 -17.07 -12.69 14.35
CA PRO A 25 -15.97 -11.73 14.21
C PRO A 25 -14.79 -11.99 15.14
N ALA A 26 -15.04 -12.48 16.37
CA ALA A 26 -13.99 -12.78 17.33
C ALA A 26 -13.15 -13.99 16.90
N GLU A 27 -13.82 -15.05 16.46
CA GLU A 27 -13.16 -16.26 15.96
C GLU A 27 -12.34 -15.99 14.69
N TRP A 28 -12.86 -15.14 13.80
CA TRP A 28 -12.09 -14.67 12.64
C TRP A 28 -10.84 -13.87 13.06
N ALA A 29 -10.95 -13.03 14.09
CA ALA A 29 -9.81 -12.26 14.56
C ALA A 29 -8.68 -13.17 15.08
N ASP A 30 -9.01 -14.26 15.77
CA ASP A 30 -8.02 -15.23 16.23
C ASP A 30 -7.42 -16.07 15.09
N LEU A 31 -8.26 -16.54 14.17
CA LEU A 31 -7.79 -17.25 12.98
C LEU A 31 -6.89 -16.37 12.10
N ARG A 32 -7.22 -15.08 11.96
CA ARG A 32 -6.41 -14.10 11.23
C ARG A 32 -5.04 -13.91 11.88
N LYS A 33 -4.95 -13.86 13.21
CA LYS A 33 -3.65 -13.79 13.92
C LYS A 33 -2.81 -15.03 13.62
N TYR A 34 -3.42 -16.22 13.65
CA TYR A 34 -2.74 -17.45 13.30
C TYR A 34 -2.18 -17.40 11.87
N PHE A 35 -2.98 -17.03 10.87
CA PHE A 35 -2.49 -16.93 9.49
C PHE A 35 -1.39 -15.89 9.32
N LEU A 36 -1.50 -14.72 9.95
CA LEU A 36 -0.43 -13.73 9.90
C LEU A 36 0.87 -14.27 10.48
N ASN A 37 0.81 -14.98 11.61
CA ASN A 37 2.00 -15.59 12.18
C ASN A 37 2.62 -16.62 11.22
N GLN A 38 1.81 -17.50 10.61
CA GLN A 38 2.31 -18.49 9.66
C GLN A 38 2.94 -17.84 8.41
N LEU A 39 2.30 -16.81 7.86
CA LEU A 39 2.83 -16.06 6.71
C LEU A 39 4.11 -15.29 7.06
N SER A 40 4.17 -14.67 8.25
CA SER A 40 5.37 -14.00 8.73
C SER A 40 6.52 -14.97 9.00
N GLU A 41 6.25 -16.10 9.66
CA GLU A 41 7.29 -17.06 10.03
C GLU A 41 7.88 -17.78 8.81
N HIS A 42 7.04 -18.11 7.82
CA HIS A 42 7.44 -19.00 6.74
C HIS A 42 7.59 -18.34 5.36
N MET A 43 7.11 -17.10 5.17
CA MET A 43 7.13 -16.46 3.83
C MET A 43 7.74 -15.06 3.83
N TYR A 44 7.25 -14.15 4.67
CA TYR A 44 7.55 -12.71 4.53
C TYR A 44 8.48 -12.14 5.60
N GLY A 45 8.75 -12.91 6.67
CA GLY A 45 9.40 -12.41 7.87
C GLY A 45 8.45 -11.67 8.81
N PHE A 46 8.93 -11.41 10.03
CA PHE A 46 8.21 -10.60 11.01
C PHE A 46 8.43 -9.11 10.75
N THR A 47 7.35 -8.35 10.59
CA THR A 47 7.42 -6.90 10.50
C THR A 47 7.94 -6.33 11.83
N PRO A 48 8.98 -5.48 11.82
CA PRO A 48 9.44 -4.78 13.01
C PRO A 48 8.30 -3.96 13.65
N PRO A 49 8.40 -3.62 14.95
CA PRO A 49 7.45 -2.72 15.58
C PRO A 49 7.33 -1.40 14.82
N ALA A 50 6.11 -0.85 14.79
CA ALA A 50 5.87 0.45 14.17
C ALA A 50 6.74 1.53 14.84
N SER A 51 7.27 2.45 14.03
CA SER A 51 8.03 3.59 14.55
C SER A 51 7.15 4.47 15.42
N ARG A 52 7.74 5.09 16.44
CA ARG A 52 7.02 5.98 17.36
C ARG A 52 6.59 7.28 16.68
N GLU A 53 7.38 7.71 15.71
CA GLU A 53 7.17 8.96 14.99
C GLU A 53 7.44 8.75 13.50
N VAL A 54 6.64 9.40 12.69
CA VAL A 54 6.84 9.49 11.24
C VAL A 54 6.79 10.97 10.88
N ARG A 55 7.84 11.46 10.22
CA ARG A 55 7.94 12.85 9.78
C ARG A 55 7.92 12.91 8.26
N ALA A 56 7.22 13.89 7.71
CA ALA A 56 7.24 14.18 6.27
C ALA A 56 7.73 15.60 6.04
N GLU A 57 8.68 15.75 5.11
CA GLU A 57 9.25 17.03 4.71
C GLU A 57 8.85 17.31 3.27
N LEU A 58 8.32 18.51 3.01
CA LEU A 58 8.02 18.94 1.64
C LEU A 58 9.34 19.26 0.93
N VAL A 59 9.67 18.49 -0.11
CA VAL A 59 10.88 18.67 -0.91
C VAL A 59 10.63 19.71 -1.99
N ASP A 60 9.53 19.57 -2.74
CA ASP A 60 9.16 20.52 -3.79
C ASP A 60 7.66 20.46 -4.14
N HIS A 61 7.20 21.44 -4.93
CA HIS A 61 5.81 21.60 -5.37
C HIS A 61 5.46 20.84 -6.67
N GLY A 62 6.26 19.83 -7.02
CA GLY A 62 6.08 18.99 -8.18
C GLY A 62 6.03 19.76 -9.51
N ILE A 63 5.31 19.17 -10.46
CA ILE A 63 5.13 19.69 -11.81
C ILE A 63 4.15 20.86 -11.81
N LYS A 64 4.60 22.04 -12.26
CA LYS A 64 3.76 23.22 -12.41
C LYS A 64 2.64 22.97 -13.43
N ARG A 65 1.40 23.35 -13.09
CA ARG A 65 0.19 23.15 -13.92
C ARG A 65 -0.06 21.68 -14.32
N PHE A 66 0.37 20.72 -13.50
CA PHE A 66 0.04 19.31 -13.70
C PHE A 66 -1.48 19.08 -13.79
N CYS A 67 -1.91 18.15 -14.66
CA CYS A 67 -3.33 17.92 -15.00
C CYS A 67 -4.08 19.24 -15.28
N ALA A 68 -3.54 20.06 -16.19
CA ALA A 68 -4.04 21.41 -16.52
C ALA A 68 -4.18 22.38 -15.31
N GLY A 69 -3.47 22.09 -14.21
CA GLY A 69 -3.55 22.85 -12.97
C GLY A 69 -4.77 22.56 -12.11
N LYS A 70 -5.54 21.50 -12.41
CA LYS A 70 -6.69 21.05 -11.60
C LYS A 70 -6.27 20.47 -10.24
N VAL A 71 -5.01 20.05 -10.13
CA VAL A 71 -4.47 19.35 -8.96
C VAL A 71 -3.38 20.15 -8.26
N ILE A 72 -3.17 19.82 -6.99
CA ILE A 72 -1.98 20.15 -6.21
C ILE A 72 -1.08 18.94 -6.32
N HIS A 73 0.17 19.13 -6.76
CA HIS A 73 1.19 18.11 -6.76
C HIS A 73 2.31 18.55 -5.81
N ARG A 74 2.78 17.64 -4.95
CA ARG A 74 3.87 17.86 -3.99
C ARG A 74 4.73 16.61 -3.88
N ASN A 75 6.04 16.80 -3.84
CA ASN A 75 6.98 15.74 -3.52
C ASN A 75 7.40 15.89 -2.06
N TYR A 76 7.30 14.81 -1.32
CA TYR A 76 7.68 14.73 0.08
C TYR A 76 8.81 13.74 0.27
N LYS A 77 9.57 13.89 1.34
CA LYS A 77 10.46 12.88 1.87
C LYS A 77 9.97 12.46 3.25
N LEU A 78 9.74 11.17 3.43
CA LEU A 78 9.23 10.57 4.65
C LEU A 78 10.40 9.99 5.45
N TYR A 79 10.39 10.20 6.76
CA TYR A 79 11.43 9.81 7.71
C TYR A 79 10.81 9.02 8.86
N PHE A 80 11.48 7.97 9.30
CA PHE A 80 11.12 7.22 10.51
C PHE A 80 12.31 6.42 11.04
N ASP A 81 12.29 6.15 12.34
CA ASP A 81 13.31 5.32 12.97
C ASP A 81 13.14 3.85 12.64
N THR A 82 14.25 3.19 12.33
CA THR A 82 14.36 1.73 12.25
C THR A 82 15.34 1.23 13.31
N PRO A 83 15.36 -0.08 13.63
CA PRO A 83 16.35 -0.64 14.56
C PRO A 83 17.82 -0.38 14.17
N LYS A 84 18.12 -0.03 12.91
CA LYS A 84 19.47 0.26 12.41
C LYS A 84 19.75 1.76 12.21
N GLY A 85 18.84 2.64 12.61
CA GLY A 85 18.94 4.08 12.43
C GLY A 85 17.76 4.67 11.66
N GLU A 86 17.76 5.99 11.49
CA GLU A 86 16.73 6.69 10.71
C GLU A 86 16.76 6.21 9.25
N TYR A 87 15.59 5.94 8.69
CA TYR A 87 15.40 5.64 7.29
C TYR A 87 14.50 6.67 6.64
N SER A 88 14.71 6.92 5.35
CA SER A 88 13.88 7.87 4.61
C SER A 88 13.74 7.50 3.14
N PHE A 89 12.57 7.81 2.58
CA PHE A 89 12.27 7.60 1.17
C PHE A 89 11.32 8.70 0.64
N PRO A 90 11.37 9.03 -0.67
CA PRO A 90 10.50 10.03 -1.26
C PRO A 90 9.10 9.47 -1.59
N PHE A 91 8.10 10.35 -1.65
CA PHE A 91 6.80 10.02 -2.24
C PHE A 91 6.16 11.24 -2.90
N ALA A 92 5.40 11.02 -3.95
CA ALA A 92 4.63 12.05 -4.63
C ALA A 92 3.18 12.03 -4.12
N LEU A 93 2.61 13.20 -3.83
CA LEU A 93 1.22 13.37 -3.44
C LEU A 93 0.51 14.28 -4.44
N VAL A 94 -0.59 13.79 -5.01
CA VAL A 94 -1.45 14.54 -5.92
C VAL A 94 -2.86 14.61 -5.35
N LEU A 95 -3.37 15.84 -5.18
CA LEU A 95 -4.69 16.10 -4.59
C LEU A 95 -5.53 16.98 -5.53
N PRO A 96 -6.82 16.69 -5.73
CA PRO A 96 -7.72 17.58 -6.46
C PRO A 96 -7.96 18.89 -5.68
N LYS A 97 -7.82 20.05 -6.35
CA LYS A 97 -7.92 21.37 -5.68
C LYS A 97 -9.31 21.69 -5.12
N LYS A 98 -10.35 21.14 -5.73
CA LYS A 98 -11.75 21.49 -5.45
C LYS A 98 -12.42 20.56 -4.46
N VAL A 99 -11.70 19.57 -3.93
CA VAL A 99 -12.23 18.62 -2.95
C VAL A 99 -11.51 18.85 -1.63
N GLN A 100 -12.29 19.13 -0.58
CA GLN A 100 -11.76 19.24 0.77
C GLN A 100 -11.54 17.84 1.32
N ALA A 101 -10.35 17.57 1.87
CA ALA A 101 -9.99 16.28 2.47
C ALA A 101 -10.37 15.05 1.61
N PRO A 102 -9.87 14.97 0.35
CA PRO A 102 -10.22 13.86 -0.53
C PRO A 102 -9.70 12.52 0.04
N PRO A 103 -10.43 11.41 -0.13
CA PRO A 103 -9.87 10.08 0.11
C PRO A 103 -8.63 9.88 -0.77
N VAL A 104 -7.59 9.24 -0.21
CA VAL A 104 -6.30 9.08 -0.89
C VAL A 104 -6.02 7.60 -1.17
N ILE A 105 -5.69 7.31 -2.43
CA ILE A 105 -5.20 5.99 -2.85
C ILE A 105 -3.68 5.96 -2.64
N MET A 106 -3.17 4.93 -1.97
CA MET A 106 -1.72 4.68 -1.89
C MET A 106 -1.32 3.68 -2.98
N HIS A 107 -0.41 4.08 -3.85
CA HIS A 107 0.10 3.26 -4.95
C HIS A 107 1.60 3.03 -4.81
N ILE A 108 1.98 1.77 -4.67
CA ILE A 108 3.39 1.32 -4.72
C ILE A 108 3.70 1.03 -6.19
N ALA A 109 4.41 1.95 -6.83
CA ALA A 109 4.76 1.93 -8.25
C ALA A 109 6.09 1.20 -8.49
N PHE A 110 6.27 0.70 -9.72
CA PHE A 110 7.51 0.09 -10.19
C PHE A 110 8.50 1.10 -10.81
N ARG A 111 8.10 2.36 -10.95
CA ARG A 111 8.87 3.43 -11.58
C ARG A 111 8.70 4.73 -10.82
N ASN A 112 9.65 5.64 -11.03
CA ASN A 112 9.58 6.99 -10.46
C ASN A 112 8.39 7.78 -11.03
N PHE A 113 7.78 8.59 -10.17
CA PHE A 113 6.74 9.53 -10.55
C PHE A 113 7.34 10.72 -11.33
N PRO A 114 6.66 11.27 -12.37
CA PRO A 114 5.36 10.87 -12.93
C PRO A 114 5.44 9.60 -13.79
N ASP A 115 4.40 8.75 -13.71
CA ASP A 115 4.28 7.53 -14.53
C ASP A 115 3.00 7.58 -15.37
N TRP A 116 3.14 7.33 -16.68
CA TRP A 116 2.05 7.34 -17.67
C TRP A 116 1.10 6.15 -17.54
N TYR A 117 1.48 5.12 -16.80
CA TYR A 117 0.60 4.00 -16.47
C TYR A 117 -0.36 4.29 -15.31
N ILE A 118 -0.21 5.44 -14.63
CA ILE A 118 -1.09 5.83 -13.54
C ILE A 118 -2.09 6.87 -14.06
N PRO A 119 -3.40 6.57 -14.08
CA PRO A 119 -4.44 7.48 -14.59
C PRO A 119 -4.74 8.59 -13.55
N ILE A 120 -3.77 9.49 -13.33
CA ILE A 120 -3.86 10.53 -12.29
C ILE A 120 -5.02 11.49 -12.56
N GLU A 121 -5.25 11.84 -13.82
CA GLU A 121 -6.31 12.79 -14.18
C GLU A 121 -7.68 12.20 -13.89
N GLU A 122 -7.92 10.94 -14.26
CA GLU A 122 -9.18 10.25 -14.01
C GLU A 122 -9.44 10.07 -12.51
N ILE A 123 -8.41 9.68 -11.74
CA ILE A 123 -8.52 9.54 -10.28
C ILE A 123 -8.90 10.87 -9.63
N THR A 124 -8.21 11.94 -10.02
CA THR A 124 -8.41 13.26 -9.40
C THR A 124 -9.69 13.95 -9.87
N ASP A 125 -10.15 13.70 -11.10
CA ASP A 125 -11.43 14.18 -11.60
C ASP A 125 -12.61 13.49 -10.88
N GLN A 126 -12.44 12.26 -10.38
CA GLN A 126 -13.40 11.58 -9.50
C GLN A 126 -13.33 12.04 -8.03
N GLY A 127 -12.46 13.00 -7.72
CA GLY A 127 -12.34 13.59 -6.38
C GLY A 127 -11.46 12.80 -5.40
N PHE A 128 -10.67 11.84 -5.89
CA PHE A 128 -9.69 11.11 -5.10
C PHE A 128 -8.32 11.77 -5.18
N GLY A 129 -7.57 11.74 -4.08
CA GLY A 129 -6.13 11.97 -4.09
C GLY A 129 -5.37 10.68 -4.37
N ILE A 130 -4.10 10.81 -4.71
CA ILE A 130 -3.20 9.67 -4.86
C ILE A 130 -1.81 9.99 -4.31
N ALA A 131 -1.28 9.07 -3.52
CA ALA A 131 0.10 9.04 -3.05
C ALA A 131 0.85 7.92 -3.78
N VAL A 132 1.99 8.24 -4.37
CA VAL A 132 2.80 7.31 -5.16
C VAL A 132 4.18 7.17 -4.54
N ILE A 133 4.59 5.93 -4.28
CA ILE A 133 5.90 5.56 -3.75
C ILE A 133 6.53 4.58 -4.75
N ASN A 134 7.80 4.73 -5.10
CA ASN A 134 8.50 3.70 -5.86
C ASN A 134 8.99 2.60 -4.91
N TYR A 135 8.70 1.34 -5.20
CA TYR A 135 9.11 0.22 -4.34
C TYR A 135 10.63 0.12 -4.16
N ASN A 136 11.40 0.51 -5.19
CA ASN A 136 12.87 0.49 -5.12
C ASN A 136 13.41 1.43 -4.05
N ASP A 137 12.70 2.51 -3.72
CA ASP A 137 13.11 3.43 -2.65
C ASP A 137 12.93 2.83 -1.25
N ILE A 138 12.34 1.64 -1.13
CA ILE A 138 12.11 0.91 0.14
C ILE A 138 12.93 -0.38 0.20
N SER A 139 13.01 -1.12 -0.90
CA SER A 139 13.55 -2.49 -0.91
C SER A 139 14.94 -2.65 -1.53
N GLU A 140 15.47 -1.64 -2.23
CA GLU A 140 16.78 -1.67 -2.89
C GLU A 140 17.73 -0.61 -2.32
#